data_AF-A0A1A8UZH3-F1
#
_entry.id   AF-A0A1A8UZH3-F1
#
_cell.length_a   1.000
_cell.length_b   1.000
_cell.length_c   1.000
_cell.angle_alpha   90.00
_cell.angle_beta   90.00
_cell.angle_gamma   90.00
#
_symmetry.space_group_name_H-M   'P 1'
#
loop_
_entity.id
_entity.type
_entity.pdbx_description
1 polymer ?
#
loop_
_entity_poly.entity_id
_entity_poly.type
_entity_poly.pdbx_seq_one_letter_code
_entity_poly.pdbx_strand_id
1 'polypeptide(L)'
;KIDSILDQELVNKKHIHLISPPECDQALCFALSLAGLLNPAARDTELMVVAKNIHHQAGLSVQTPVSFSDVIQLENIVQRKIVIFFRTNTVISKFESDFADRSNPLFLLLWNHHYYGIKNIKGYLGTKYFTSWCFNTY
;
A
#
# COMPACT_ATOMS: atom_id res chain seq x y z
N LYS A 1 -4.62 22.27 -8.54
CA LYS A 1 -6.02 22.13 -8.07
C LYS A 1 -6.85 21.22 -8.98
N ILE A 2 -6.62 21.21 -10.31
CA ILE A 2 -7.26 20.25 -11.24
C ILE A 2 -6.68 18.83 -11.08
N ASP A 3 -5.35 18.70 -10.97
CA ASP A 3 -4.70 17.38 -10.85
C ASP A 3 -5.13 16.60 -9.60
N SER A 4 -5.26 17.29 -8.46
CA SER A 4 -5.75 16.70 -7.21
C SER A 4 -7.21 16.22 -7.30
N ILE A 5 -8.04 16.88 -8.12
CA ILE A 5 -9.44 16.47 -8.35
C ILE A 5 -9.47 15.21 -9.23
N LEU A 6 -8.63 15.15 -10.27
CA LEU A 6 -8.49 13.96 -11.12
C LEU A 6 -7.96 12.76 -10.34
N ASP A 7 -7.04 13.00 -9.39
CA ASP A 7 -6.52 11.95 -8.51
C ASP A 7 -7.56 11.42 -7.53
N GLN A 8 -8.33 12.31 -6.90
CA GLN A 8 -9.46 11.92 -6.05
C GLN A 8 -10.48 11.11 -6.85
N GLU A 9 -10.79 11.54 -8.09
CA GLU A 9 -11.66 10.77 -8.97
C GLU A 9 -11.07 9.42 -9.34
N LEU A 10 -9.75 9.30 -9.54
CA LEU A 10 -9.11 8.04 -9.85
C LEU A 10 -9.20 7.06 -8.67
N VAL A 11 -8.89 7.53 -7.46
CA VAL A 11 -9.04 6.73 -6.23
C VAL A 11 -10.50 6.34 -6.03
N ASN A 12 -11.44 7.25 -6.24
CA ASN A 12 -12.88 6.98 -6.10
C ASN A 12 -13.39 5.99 -7.17
N LYS A 13 -13.00 6.16 -8.45
CA LYS A 13 -13.39 5.27 -9.55
C LYS A 13 -12.78 3.88 -9.42
N LYS A 14 -11.57 3.78 -8.88
CA LYS A 14 -10.83 2.52 -8.72
C LYS A 14 -10.85 1.97 -7.29
N HIS A 15 -11.71 2.53 -6.43
CA HIS A 15 -11.85 2.15 -5.02
C HIS A 15 -12.15 0.66 -4.84
N ILE A 16 -12.87 0.06 -5.79
CA ILE A 16 -13.17 -1.38 -5.79
C ILE A 16 -11.91 -2.26 -5.86
N HIS A 17 -10.77 -1.71 -6.27
CA HIS A 17 -9.46 -2.39 -6.33
C HIS A 17 -8.55 -2.04 -5.16
N LEU A 18 -9.06 -1.24 -4.22
CA LEU A 18 -8.32 -0.77 -3.07
C LEU A 18 -8.88 -1.34 -1.75
N ILE A 19 -8.02 -1.32 -0.75
CA ILE A 19 -8.32 -1.38 0.67
C ILE A 19 -8.03 0.04 1.19
N SER A 20 -9.03 0.65 1.79
CA SER A 20 -8.99 2.05 2.21
C SER A 20 -9.06 2.13 3.73
N PRO A 21 -7.91 2.24 4.42
CA PRO A 21 -7.90 2.48 5.86
C PRO A 21 -8.63 3.79 6.20
N PRO A 22 -9.32 3.86 7.36
CA PRO A 22 -9.96 5.08 7.82
C PRO A 22 -8.97 6.26 7.93
N GLU A 23 -9.42 7.47 7.56
CA GLU A 23 -8.58 8.68 7.64
C GLU A 23 -8.18 9.05 9.07
N CYS A 24 -9.02 8.69 10.06
CA CYS A 24 -8.70 8.91 11.48
C CYS A 24 -7.48 8.10 11.96
N ASP A 25 -7.09 7.05 11.22
CA ASP A 25 -5.97 6.17 11.53
C ASP A 25 -4.78 6.42 10.59
N GLN A 26 -4.54 7.67 10.22
CA GLN A 26 -3.54 8.06 9.22
C GLN A 26 -2.14 7.49 9.50
N ALA A 27 -1.70 7.43 10.75
CA ALA A 27 -0.39 6.86 11.09
C ALA A 27 -0.33 5.32 10.85
N LEU A 28 -1.45 4.62 10.97
CA LEU A 28 -1.55 3.16 10.80
C LEU A 28 -1.99 2.74 9.40
N CYS A 29 -2.32 3.68 8.51
CA CYS A 29 -2.88 3.35 7.18
C CYS A 29 -1.99 2.39 6.37
N PHE A 30 -0.67 2.51 6.50
CA PHE A 30 0.27 1.57 5.88
C PHE A 30 0.09 0.15 6.41
N ALA A 31 0.16 -0.02 7.73
CA ALA A 31 0.05 -1.31 8.38
C ALA A 31 -1.36 -1.93 8.24
N LEU A 32 -2.42 -1.11 8.25
CA LEU A 32 -3.79 -1.53 7.97
C LEU A 32 -3.95 -2.03 6.53
N SER A 33 -3.33 -1.33 5.57
CA SER A 33 -3.31 -1.77 4.18
C SER A 33 -2.62 -3.13 4.03
N LEU A 34 -1.47 -3.33 4.70
CA LEU A 34 -0.79 -4.63 4.72
C LEU A 34 -1.65 -5.72 5.38
N ALA A 35 -2.24 -5.43 6.55
CA ALA A 35 -3.08 -6.37 7.27
C ALA A 35 -4.26 -6.85 6.41
N GLY A 36 -4.93 -5.93 5.71
CA GLY A 36 -6.04 -6.26 4.83
C GLY A 36 -5.61 -7.05 3.59
N LEU A 37 -4.44 -6.77 3.02
CA LEU A 37 -3.90 -7.55 1.90
C LEU A 37 -3.50 -8.97 2.32
N LEU A 38 -2.97 -9.13 3.53
CA LEU A 38 -2.58 -10.43 4.08
C LEU A 38 -3.79 -11.26 4.52
N ASN A 39 -4.85 -10.61 5.02
CA ASN A 39 -6.02 -11.26 5.60
C ASN A 39 -7.33 -10.68 5.03
N PRO A 40 -7.64 -10.92 3.74
CA PRO A 40 -8.76 -10.26 3.06
C PRO A 40 -10.15 -10.62 3.60
N ALA A 41 -10.27 -11.70 4.39
CA ALA A 41 -11.52 -12.14 5.01
C ALA A 41 -11.66 -11.71 6.48
N ALA A 42 -10.64 -11.07 7.06
CA ALA A 42 -10.65 -10.67 8.46
C ALA A 42 -11.54 -9.43 8.68
N ARG A 43 -12.06 -9.30 9.90
CA ARG A 43 -12.87 -8.15 10.32
C ARG A 43 -11.99 -6.95 10.65
N ASP A 44 -12.54 -5.75 10.57
CA ASP A 44 -11.80 -4.51 10.83
C ASP A 44 -11.10 -4.48 12.20
N THR A 45 -11.72 -5.05 13.24
CA THR A 45 -11.13 -5.16 14.57
C THR A 45 -9.90 -6.07 14.60
N GLU A 46 -9.92 -7.17 13.85
CA GLU A 46 -8.80 -8.11 13.70
C GLU A 46 -7.67 -7.46 12.88
N LEU A 47 -8.02 -6.76 11.79
CA LEU A 47 -7.07 -6.02 10.97
C LEU A 47 -6.35 -4.94 11.78
N MET A 48 -7.06 -4.23 12.65
CA MET A 48 -6.48 -3.21 13.54
C MET A 48 -5.47 -3.82 14.52
N VAL A 49 -5.75 -4.99 15.09
CA VAL A 49 -4.82 -5.69 15.98
C VAL A 49 -3.56 -6.09 15.21
N VAL A 50 -3.72 -6.66 14.00
CA VAL A 50 -2.58 -7.05 13.15
C VAL A 50 -1.76 -5.82 12.75
N ALA A 51 -2.39 -4.72 12.35
CA ALA A 51 -1.71 -3.50 11.95
C ALA A 51 -0.87 -2.91 13.08
N LYS A 52 -1.43 -2.82 14.29
CA LYS A 52 -0.70 -2.37 15.48
C LYS A 52 0.49 -3.26 15.79
N ASN A 53 0.33 -4.58 15.65
CA ASN A 53 1.42 -5.54 15.86
C ASN A 53 2.54 -5.38 14.83
N ILE A 54 2.22 -5.21 13.54
CA ILE A 54 3.21 -4.94 12.48
C ILE A 54 4.00 -3.66 12.81
N HIS A 55 3.30 -2.58 13.19
CA HIS A 55 3.94 -1.31 13.55
C HIS A 55 4.88 -1.46 14.75
N HIS A 56 4.41 -2.15 15.80
CA HIS A 56 5.19 -2.37 17.00
C HIS A 56 6.46 -3.17 16.71
N GLN A 57 6.37 -4.23 15.91
CA GLN A 57 7.53 -5.02 15.49
C GLN A 57 8.52 -4.22 14.63
N ALA A 58 8.05 -3.20 13.91
CA ALA A 58 8.90 -2.27 13.18
C ALA A 58 9.56 -1.21 14.07
N GLY A 59 9.31 -1.23 15.39
CA GLY A 59 9.81 -0.23 16.33
C GLY A 59 9.06 1.10 16.26
N LEU A 60 7.91 1.15 15.59
CA LEU A 60 7.12 2.37 15.39
C LEU A 60 6.02 2.48 16.45
N SER A 61 5.80 3.69 16.97
CA SER A 61 4.61 3.96 17.77
C SER A 61 3.36 4.00 16.89
N VAL A 62 2.17 3.81 17.46
CA VAL A 62 0.91 3.86 16.69
C VAL A 62 0.59 5.25 16.15
N GLN A 63 1.32 6.29 16.57
CA GLN A 63 1.21 7.67 16.09
C GLN A 63 2.29 8.03 15.07
N THR A 64 3.30 7.17 14.85
CA THR A 64 4.42 7.46 13.95
C THR A 64 4.09 7.00 12.53
N PRO A 65 3.95 7.89 11.52
CA PRO A 65 3.68 7.46 10.16
C PRO A 65 4.84 6.66 9.55
N VAL A 66 4.51 5.68 8.72
CA VAL A 66 5.52 4.90 7.96
C VAL A 66 6.13 5.76 6.84
N SER A 67 7.46 5.78 6.80
CA SER A 67 8.27 6.38 5.74
C SER A 67 8.86 5.31 4.81
N PHE A 68 9.46 5.73 3.70
CA PHE A 68 10.10 4.79 2.76
C PHE A 68 11.33 4.09 3.35
N SER A 69 12.02 4.69 4.33
CA SER A 69 13.15 4.02 5.00
C SER A 69 12.73 2.85 5.88
N ASP A 70 11.47 2.82 6.32
CA ASP A 70 10.95 1.76 7.19
C ASP A 70 10.55 0.50 6.40
N VAL A 71 10.46 0.60 5.07
CA VAL A 71 9.87 -0.44 4.22
C VAL A 71 10.64 -1.76 4.30
N ILE A 72 11.98 -1.73 4.30
CA ILE A 72 12.79 -2.97 4.41
C ILE A 72 12.47 -3.71 5.71
N GLN A 73 12.36 -2.99 6.83
CA GLN A 73 12.01 -3.60 8.11
C GLN A 73 10.61 -4.21 8.07
N LEU A 74 9.66 -3.53 7.43
CA LEU A 74 8.29 -4.01 7.28
C LEU A 74 8.19 -5.23 6.36
N GLU A 75 8.95 -5.26 5.26
CA GLU A 75 9.08 -6.43 4.37
C GLU A 75 9.62 -7.64 5.14
N ASN A 76 10.62 -7.45 6.02
CA ASN A 76 11.13 -8.49 6.90
C ASN A 76 10.09 -8.97 7.92
N ILE A 77 9.17 -8.13 8.36
CA ILE A 77 8.10 -8.54 9.29
C ILE A 77 7.03 -9.36 8.56
N VAL A 78 6.59 -8.90 7.40
CA VAL A 78 5.52 -9.56 6.63
C VAL A 78 6.02 -10.66 5.71
N GLN A 79 7.34 -10.83 5.60
CA GLN A 79 8.02 -11.81 4.75
C GLN A 79 7.58 -11.76 3.29
N ARG A 80 7.39 -10.53 2.77
CA ARG A 80 6.97 -10.27 1.38
C ARG A 80 7.52 -8.95 0.89
N LYS A 81 7.82 -8.89 -0.42
CA LYS A 81 8.12 -7.64 -1.11
C LYS A 81 6.97 -6.64 -0.98
N ILE A 82 7.27 -5.39 -0.70
CA ILE A 82 6.32 -4.28 -0.72
C ILE A 82 6.70 -3.34 -1.88
N VAL A 83 5.73 -3.04 -2.74
CA VAL A 83 5.88 -2.11 -3.86
C VAL A 83 4.90 -0.97 -3.67
N ILE A 84 5.42 0.25 -3.59
CA ILE A 84 4.61 1.44 -3.34
C ILE A 84 4.52 2.25 -4.62
N PHE A 85 3.33 2.36 -5.19
CA PHE A 85 3.04 3.31 -6.27
C PHE A 85 2.70 4.67 -5.67
N PHE A 86 3.23 5.73 -6.25
CA PHE A 86 2.95 7.11 -5.82
C PHE A 86 3.01 8.04 -7.01
N ARG A 87 2.31 9.18 -6.93
CA ARG A 87 2.39 10.19 -7.99
C ARG A 87 3.44 11.24 -7.66
N THR A 88 4.33 11.47 -8.63
CA THR A 88 5.19 12.64 -8.69
C THR A 88 4.73 13.45 -9.89
N ASN A 89 4.03 14.56 -9.64
CA ASN A 89 3.36 15.35 -10.68
C ASN A 89 2.32 14.50 -11.44
N THR A 90 2.42 14.43 -12.77
CA THR A 90 1.47 13.73 -13.65
C THR A 90 1.79 12.25 -13.88
N VAL A 91 2.95 11.77 -13.39
CA VAL A 91 3.45 10.42 -13.66
C VAL A 91 3.30 9.55 -12.41
N ILE A 92 2.81 8.32 -12.60
CA ILE A 92 2.86 7.28 -11.56
C ILE A 92 4.28 6.75 -11.49
N SER A 93 4.92 7.01 -10.36
CA SER A 93 6.22 6.47 -9.96
C SER A 93 6.02 5.28 -9.04
N LYS A 94 7.09 4.55 -8.78
CA LYS A 94 7.09 3.44 -7.81
C LYS A 94 8.35 3.47 -6.96
N PHE A 95 8.22 2.98 -5.74
CA PHE A 95 9.31 2.69 -4.82
C PHE A 95 9.37 1.18 -4.62
N GLU A 96 10.59 0.64 -4.65
CA GLU A 96 10.90 -0.73 -4.24
C GLU A 96 12.26 -0.71 -3.52
N SER A 97 12.39 -1.54 -2.48
CA SER A 97 13.67 -1.78 -1.80
C SER A 97 14.53 -2.81 -2.54
N ASP A 98 15.61 -3.27 -1.92
CA ASP A 98 16.42 -4.40 -2.35
C ASP A 98 15.98 -5.77 -1.80
N PHE A 99 14.81 -5.87 -1.13
CA PHE A 99 14.30 -7.14 -0.60
C PHE A 99 14.25 -8.24 -1.68
N ALA A 100 14.86 -9.39 -1.34
CA ALA A 100 15.27 -10.40 -2.30
C ALA A 100 14.12 -11.25 -2.85
N ASP A 101 13.18 -11.67 -2.00
CA ASP A 101 12.05 -12.48 -2.43
C ASP A 101 10.99 -11.58 -3.09
N ARG A 102 10.85 -11.72 -4.42
CA ARG A 102 9.88 -10.98 -5.24
C ARG A 102 8.60 -11.78 -5.50
N SER A 103 8.46 -12.98 -4.92
CA SER A 103 7.25 -13.78 -5.03
C SER A 103 6.12 -13.14 -4.22
N ASN A 104 4.89 -13.19 -4.77
CA ASN A 104 3.66 -12.72 -4.12
C ASN A 104 3.77 -11.33 -3.42
N PRO A 105 4.17 -10.28 -4.15
CA PRO A 105 4.38 -8.95 -3.60
C PRO A 105 3.07 -8.33 -3.10
N LEU A 106 3.20 -7.43 -2.12
CA LEU A 106 2.14 -6.57 -1.64
C LEU A 106 2.25 -5.21 -2.34
N PHE A 107 1.15 -4.75 -2.91
CA PHE A 107 1.09 -3.49 -3.64
C PHE A 107 0.37 -2.44 -2.83
N LEU A 108 0.99 -1.28 -2.65
CA LEU A 108 0.40 -0.13 -1.98
C LEU A 108 0.34 1.06 -2.94
N LEU A 109 -0.64 1.93 -2.71
CA LEU A 109 -0.71 3.26 -3.30
C LEU A 109 -0.48 4.28 -2.18
N LEU A 110 0.49 5.18 -2.35
CA LEU A 110 0.63 6.39 -1.56
C LEU A 110 -0.03 7.55 -2.31
N TRP A 111 -1.07 8.10 -1.71
CA TRP A 111 -1.76 9.26 -2.26
C TRP A 111 -2.20 10.20 -1.13
N ASN A 112 -1.92 11.50 -1.29
CA ASN A 112 -2.22 12.53 -0.30
C ASN A 112 -1.78 12.18 1.15
N HIS A 113 -0.56 11.64 1.30
CA HIS A 113 -0.01 11.17 2.59
C HIS A 113 -0.83 10.05 3.27
N HIS A 114 -1.60 9.30 2.50
CA HIS A 114 -2.36 8.13 2.96
C HIS A 114 -2.01 6.92 2.10
N TYR A 115 -1.84 5.77 2.74
CA TYR A 115 -1.58 4.51 2.07
C TYR A 115 -2.86 3.71 1.88
N TYR A 116 -3.00 3.16 0.68
CA TYR A 116 -4.10 2.26 0.30
C TYR A 116 -3.51 0.93 -0.14
N GLY A 117 -4.11 -0.18 0.28
CA GLY A 117 -3.73 -1.51 -0.21
C GLY A 117 -4.32 -1.77 -1.59
N ILE A 118 -3.52 -2.21 -2.56
CA ILE A 118 -4.00 -2.53 -3.92
C ILE A 118 -4.25 -4.04 -4.02
N LYS A 119 -5.51 -4.46 -3.88
CA LYS A 119 -5.91 -5.88 -3.95
C LYS A 119 -6.00 -6.42 -5.38
N ASN A 120 -6.15 -5.57 -6.39
CA ASN A 120 -6.11 -5.96 -7.80
C ASN A 120 -5.29 -4.95 -8.60
N ILE A 121 -3.99 -5.25 -8.78
CA ILE A 121 -3.05 -4.34 -9.44
C ILE A 121 -3.40 -4.09 -10.91
N LYS A 122 -3.88 -5.10 -11.64
CA LYS A 122 -4.28 -4.96 -13.05
C LYS A 122 -5.50 -4.06 -13.20
N GLY A 123 -6.52 -4.28 -12.36
CA GLY A 123 -7.71 -3.42 -12.31
C GLY A 123 -7.36 -1.99 -11.91
N TYR A 124 -6.50 -1.83 -10.90
CA TYR A 124 -6.03 -0.51 -10.47
C TYR A 124 -5.25 0.22 -11.57
N LEU A 125 -4.34 -0.45 -12.28
CA LEU A 125 -3.57 0.18 -13.35
C LEU A 125 -4.34 0.28 -14.68
N GLY A 126 -5.45 -0.43 -14.83
CA GLY A 126 -6.23 -0.46 -16.07
C GLY A 126 -5.53 -1.19 -17.22
N THR A 127 -4.63 -2.12 -16.91
CA THR A 127 -3.89 -2.92 -17.91
C THR A 127 -4.33 -4.39 -17.90
N LYS A 128 -4.18 -5.05 -19.04
CA LYS A 128 -4.30 -6.50 -19.17
C LYS A 128 -3.04 -7.22 -18.67
N TYR A 129 -1.87 -6.60 -18.85
CA TYR A 129 -0.57 -7.21 -18.61
C TYR A 129 0.25 -6.40 -17.61
N PHE A 130 0.68 -7.09 -16.55
CA PHE A 130 1.51 -6.54 -15.50
C PHE A 130 2.59 -7.56 -15.18
N THR A 131 3.86 -7.16 -15.22
CA THR A 131 4.96 -8.06 -14.88
C THR A 131 5.24 -8.06 -13.38
N SER A 132 5.38 -9.24 -12.80
CA SER A 132 5.89 -9.42 -11.44
C SER A 132 7.40 -9.22 -11.34
N TRP A 133 8.13 -9.19 -12.47
CA TRP A 133 9.58 -8.99 -12.45
C TRP A 133 9.95 -7.51 -12.34
N CYS A 134 9.39 -6.67 -13.21
CA CYS A 134 9.63 -5.22 -13.17
C CYS A 134 8.54 -4.43 -12.44
N PHE A 135 7.45 -5.04 -11.97
CA PHE A 135 6.28 -4.32 -11.41
C PHE A 135 5.81 -3.15 -12.31
N ASN A 136 5.65 -3.43 -13.61
CA ASN A 136 5.28 -2.42 -14.61
C ASN A 136 4.19 -2.93 -15.57
N THR A 137 3.48 -2.00 -16.19
CA THR A 137 2.46 -2.28 -17.21
C THR A 137 3.07 -2.43 -18.59
N TYR A 138 2.45 -3.27 -19.43
CA TYR A 138 2.68 -3.33 -20.88
C TYR A 138 1.38 -3.09 -21.64
#